data_AF-A0A953LLN1-F1
#
_entry.id   AF-A0A953LLN1-F1
#
_cell.length_a   1.000
_cell.length_b   1.000
_cell.length_c   1.000
_cell.angle_alpha   90.00
_cell.angle_beta   90.00
_cell.angle_gamma   90.00
#
_symmetry.space_group_name_H-M   'P 1'
#
loop_
_entity.id
_entity.type
_entity.pdbx_description
1 polymer ?
#
loop_
_entity_poly.entity_id
_entity_poly.type
_entity_poly.pdbx_seq_one_letter_code
_entity_poly.pdbx_strand_id
1 'polypeptide(L)' 'ATVEPVFANIRHNKGLNRFTLRGRKKVDAQWKLYCLVHNIEKLAHHGFAT' A
#
# COMPACT_ATOMS: atom_id res chain seq x y z
N ALA A 1 -16.39 5.35 9.99
CA ALA A 1 -15.00 4.95 9.73
C ALA A 1 -14.55 5.62 8.44
N THR A 2 -13.77 6.68 8.53
CA THR A 2 -13.20 7.34 7.35
C THR A 2 -12.04 6.48 6.89
N VAL A 3 -12.29 5.59 5.93
CA VAL A 3 -11.23 4.82 5.28
C VAL A 3 -10.37 5.85 4.57
N GLU A 4 -9.16 6.10 5.07
CA GLU A 4 -8.16 6.86 4.33
C GLU A 4 -8.08 6.28 2.91
N PRO A 5 -8.10 7.10 1.86
CA PRO A 5 -8.03 6.57 0.51
C PRO A 5 -6.74 5.75 0.40
N VAL A 6 -6.84 4.44 0.19
CA VAL A 6 -5.68 3.53 0.09
C VAL A 6 -4.66 4.07 -0.94
N PHE A 7 -5.16 4.71 -2.00
CA PHE A 7 -4.36 5.45 -2.97
C PHE A 7 -3.63 6.67 -2.40
N ALA A 8 -4.27 7.47 -1.55
CA ALA A 8 -3.65 8.61 -0.89
C ALA A 8 -2.57 8.16 0.10
N ASN A 9 -2.83 7.10 0.88
CA ASN A 9 -1.85 6.54 1.81
C ASN A 9 -0.64 5.94 1.07
N ILE A 10 -0.87 5.17 0.00
CA ILE A 10 0.20 4.61 -0.83
C ILE A 10 1.02 5.73 -1.51
N ARG A 11 0.39 6.82 -1.92
CA ARG A 11 1.09 7.95 -2.54
C ARG A 11 1.90 8.76 -1.52
N HIS A 12 1.27 9.19 -0.43
CA HIS A 12 1.88 10.10 0.54
C HIS A 12 2.79 9.39 1.55
N ASN A 13 2.36 8.25 2.10
CA ASN A 13 3.11 7.54 3.15
C ASN A 13 4.02 6.44 2.60
N LYS A 14 3.75 5.91 1.40
CA LYS A 14 4.59 4.88 0.77
C LYS A 14 5.39 5.37 -0.43
N GLY A 15 5.11 6.58 -0.94
CA GLY A 15 5.91 7.21 -1.99
C GLY A 15 5.72 6.63 -3.39
N LEU A 16 4.67 5.83 -3.64
CA LEU A 16 4.37 5.33 -4.99
C LEU A 16 3.66 6.41 -5.83
N ASN A 17 4.43 7.42 -6.26
CA ASN A 17 3.91 8.50 -7.10
C ASN A 17 3.72 8.07 -8.57
N ARG A 18 4.48 7.07 -9.03
CA ARG A 18 4.38 6.45 -10.35
C ARG A 18 4.84 5.00 -10.32
N PHE A 19 4.32 4.17 -11.22
CA PHE A 19 4.88 2.85 -11.46
C PHE A 19 6.26 2.98 -12.13
N THR A 20 7.25 2.31 -11.56
CA THR A 20 8.64 2.36 -12.04
C THR A 20 8.99 1.18 -12.93
N LEU A 21 8.15 0.14 -12.94
CA LEU A 21 8.34 -1.06 -13.75
C LEU A 21 7.57 -0.96 -15.08
N ARG A 22 8.14 -1.54 -16.15
CA ARG A 22 7.48 -1.68 -17.46
C ARG A 22 6.88 -3.07 -17.62
N GLY A 23 5.67 -3.11 -18.17
CA GLY A 23 4.91 -4.34 -18.43
C GLY A 23 3.91 -4.68 -17.32
N ARG A 24 2.72 -5.13 -17.72
CA ARG A 24 1.56 -5.30 -16.83
C ARG A 24 1.82 -6.25 -15.66
N LYS A 25 2.51 -7.37 -15.91
CA LYS A 25 2.88 -8.34 -14.86
C LYS A 25 3.75 -7.72 -13.76
N LYS A 26 4.73 -6.90 -14.14
CA LYS A 26 5.66 -6.27 -13.18
C LYS A 26 4.98 -5.15 -12.40
N VAL A 27 4.16 -4.34 -13.08
CA VAL A 27 3.34 -3.30 -12.43
C VAL A 27 2.35 -3.89 -11.44
N ASP A 28 1.69 -4.99 -11.79
CA ASP A 28 0.75 -5.69 -10.91
C ASP A 28 1.46 -6.26 -9.66
N ALA A 29 2.65 -6.84 -9.82
CA ALA A 29 3.46 -7.28 -8.69
C ALA A 29 3.87 -6.11 -7.78
N GLN A 30 4.30 -4.97 -8.36
CA GLN A 30 4.61 -3.75 -7.61
C GLN A 30 3.40 -3.25 -6.82
N TRP A 31 2.23 -3.19 -7.45
CA TRP A 31 0.99 -2.78 -6.79
C TRP A 31 0.62 -3.69 -5.62
N LYS A 32 0.67 -5.01 -5.81
CA LYS A 32 0.37 -6.00 -4.76
C LYS A 32 1.33 -5.92 -3.57
N LEU A 33 2.60 -5.65 -3.81
CA LEU A 33 3.60 -5.43 -2.75
C LEU A 33 3.25 -4.22 -1.88
N TYR A 34 2.85 -3.11 -2.50
CA TYR A 34 2.42 -1.91 -1.77
C TYR A 34 1.14 -2.15 -0.97
N CYS A 35 0.17 -2.87 -1.54
CA CYS A 35 -1.04 -3.29 -0.82
C CYS A 35 -0.72 -4.22 0.36
N LEU A 36 0.23 -5.15 0.20
CA LEU A 36 0.68 -6.04 1.27
C LEU A 36 1.28 -5.25 2.44
N VAL A 37 2.20 -4.32 2.16
CA VAL A 37 2.80 -3.45 3.18
C VAL A 37 1.71 -2.66 3.92
N HIS A 38 0.75 -2.09 3.18
CA HIS A 38 -0.37 -1.38 3.78
C HIS A 38 -1.22 -2.27 4.70
N ASN A 39 -1.51 -3.50 4.29
CA ASN A 39 -2.28 -4.45 5.09
C ASN A 39 -1.51 -4.90 6.34
N ILE A 40 -0.20 -5.12 6.24
CA ILE A 40 0.66 -5.47 7.39
C ILE A 40 0.67 -4.33 8.41
N GLU A 41 0.77 -3.07 7.96
CA GLU A 41 0.70 -1.93 8.87
C GLU A 41 -0.65 -1.83 9.55
N LYS A 42 -1.75 -2.03 8.80
CA LYS A 42 -3.08 -2.12 9.40
C LYS A 42 -3.15 -3.21 10.46
N LEU A 43 -2.62 -4.40 10.19
CA LEU A 43 -2.56 -5.51 11.14
C LEU A 43 -1.69 -5.18 12.36
N ALA A 44 -0.53 -4.55 12.18
CA ALA A 44 0.33 -4.14 13.29
C ALA A 44 -0.39 -3.10 14.18
N HIS A 45 -0.96 -2.06 13.59
CA HIS A 45 -1.71 -1.06 14.35
C HIS A 45 -2.96 -1.62 15.03
N HIS A 46 -3.61 -2.64 14.47
CA HIS A 46 -4.75 -3.32 15.10
C HIS A 46 -4.34 -4.38 16.13
N GLY A 47 -3.17 -5.03 15.96
CA GLY A 47 -2.67 -6.10 16.84
C GLY A 47 -1.86 -5.60 18.05
N PHE A 48 -1.30 -4.39 18.00
CA PHE A 48 -0.67 -3.73 19.15
C PHE A 48 -1.66 -2.96 20.05
N ALA A 49 -2.96 -2.98 19.73
CA ALA A 49 -4.01 -2.31 20.51
C ALA A 49 -4.61 -3.20 21.62
N THR A 50 -3.86 -4.19 22.12
CA THR A 50 -4.20 -5.02 23.28
C THR A 50 -3.13 -4.90 24.35
#